data_AF-A0AAW5C9I6-F1
#
_entry.id   AF-A0AAW5C9I6-F1
#
_cell.length_a   1.000
_cell.length_b   1.000
_cell.length_c   1.000
_cell.angle_alpha   90.00
_cell.angle_beta   90.00
_cell.angle_gamma   90.00
#
_symmetry.space_group_name_H-M   'P 1'
#
loop_
_entity.id
_entity.type
_entity.pdbx_description
1 polymer ?
#
loop_
_entity_poly.entity_id
_entity_poly.type
_entity_poly.pdbx_seq_one_letter_code
_entity_poly.pdbx_strand_id
1 'polypeptide(L)'
;MKRVLALLYFGVLAMGSIYAQGIEFFHGTYEEALQKARAEGKQIFVDVYTSWCGPCKMMAKNVFTRQEVGDYYNNKFVCLKLDAEKESSHAFFKHYQANGYPSFFWLDARGNLLDTRTGSVSPEDFIRYAEEAAKSDLSARLEIARKRWESGERSLELVQEYVVGLLQRIHPDQVKGCLLSYFSTLTEEQLQQKENYLLMRGFMRTPEDDIVFRCLNRYADIYQGYEKGDDFWVNMYRMMVRAGSANLKNPEKYRAHLEMVRKTKSCYAPMYLEILDMERTLFEKNFKQGMALARKVADKYGDKHLYLYRQFFYTLIIAGFFDDSVTDPELIEQAIGMAGKALEHSPCKETLLYLAAAHAKSGDYKKAYELMASEPFFPSPVLSTALYPYLHLHAIHGQYLDKK
;
A
#
# COMPACT_ATOMS: atom_id res chain seq x y z
N MET A 1 -9.34 -82.00 -8.99
CA MET A 1 -10.32 -81.16 -9.71
C MET A 1 -10.99 -80.25 -8.68
N LYS A 2 -10.67 -78.95 -8.75
CA LYS A 2 -11.63 -77.90 -9.08
C LYS A 2 -12.57 -77.66 -7.89
N ARG A 3 -12.26 -76.78 -6.93
CA ARG A 3 -12.06 -75.31 -7.07
C ARG A 3 -13.09 -74.73 -8.04
N VAL A 4 -13.77 -73.64 -7.64
CA VAL A 4 -14.91 -72.98 -8.32
C VAL A 4 -16.25 -73.55 -7.82
N LEU A 5 -16.80 -73.10 -6.68
CA LEU A 5 -17.82 -72.04 -6.70
C LEU A 5 -18.04 -71.38 -5.32
N ALA A 6 -17.02 -71.36 -4.45
CA ALA A 6 -16.98 -70.47 -3.27
C ALA A 6 -16.68 -69.00 -3.64
N LEU A 7 -17.08 -68.57 -4.85
CA LEU A 7 -16.75 -67.29 -5.49
C LEU A 7 -18.01 -66.43 -5.76
N LEU A 8 -19.04 -66.55 -4.93
CA LEU A 8 -20.28 -65.75 -5.05
C LEU A 8 -20.67 -65.01 -3.77
N TYR A 9 -19.77 -64.92 -2.79
CA TYR A 9 -20.01 -64.15 -1.56
C TYR A 9 -18.72 -63.46 -1.04
N PHE A 10 -17.94 -62.89 -1.96
CA PHE A 10 -16.79 -62.03 -1.62
C PHE A 10 -16.65 -60.86 -2.60
N GLY A 11 -17.79 -60.36 -3.09
CA GLY A 11 -17.86 -59.19 -3.95
C GLY A 11 -18.83 -58.19 -3.34
N VAL A 12 -18.41 -56.94 -3.25
CA VAL A 12 -19.16 -55.75 -2.77
C VAL A 12 -19.04 -55.48 -1.26
N LEU A 13 -17.81 -55.23 -0.82
CA LEU A 13 -17.51 -54.23 0.23
C LEU A 13 -16.25 -53.45 -0.17
N ALA A 14 -16.19 -53.05 -1.44
CA ALA A 14 -15.43 -51.87 -1.82
C ALA A 14 -16.37 -50.68 -1.60
N MET A 15 -16.41 -50.16 -0.37
CA MET A 15 -16.77 -48.75 -0.18
C MET A 15 -15.75 -47.96 -0.97
N GLY A 16 -16.05 -47.68 -2.22
CA GLY A 16 -15.33 -46.66 -2.97
C GLY A 16 -15.54 -45.37 -2.19
N SER A 17 -14.47 -44.88 -1.55
CA SER A 17 -14.44 -43.50 -1.10
C SER A 17 -14.80 -42.65 -2.30
N ILE A 18 -15.98 -42.04 -2.25
CA ILE A 18 -16.32 -40.94 -3.14
C ILE A 18 -15.34 -39.85 -2.72
N TYR A 19 -14.16 -39.80 -3.34
CA TYR A 19 -13.25 -38.69 -3.15
C TYR A 19 -13.99 -37.47 -3.68
N ALA A 20 -14.40 -36.58 -2.76
CA ALA A 20 -14.98 -35.32 -3.16
C ALA A 20 -13.98 -34.62 -4.10
N GLN A 21 -14.48 -34.09 -5.21
CA GLN A 21 -13.64 -33.35 -6.14
C GLN A 21 -13.29 -32.00 -5.50
N GLY A 22 -12.10 -31.90 -4.91
CA GLY A 22 -11.60 -30.68 -4.28
C GLY A 22 -11.61 -30.69 -2.75
N ILE A 23 -11.47 -29.50 -2.15
CA ILE A 23 -11.42 -29.30 -0.70
C ILE A 23 -12.79 -29.56 -0.07
N GLU A 24 -12.81 -30.39 0.97
CA GLU A 24 -13.97 -30.61 1.83
C GLU A 24 -13.96 -29.59 2.98
N PHE A 25 -14.90 -28.64 2.91
CA PHE A 25 -15.05 -27.65 3.96
C PHE A 25 -15.92 -28.19 5.11
N PHE A 26 -15.35 -28.15 6.31
CA PHE A 26 -16.03 -28.43 7.56
C PHE A 26 -17.03 -27.33 7.88
N HIS A 27 -18.26 -27.72 8.22
CA HIS A 27 -19.33 -26.84 8.65
C HIS A 27 -19.58 -27.04 10.15
N GLY A 28 -19.12 -26.10 10.95
CA GLY A 28 -19.25 -26.12 12.41
C GLY A 28 -18.58 -24.90 13.02
N THR A 29 -18.57 -24.85 14.34
CA THR A 29 -17.91 -23.80 15.11
C THR A 29 -16.38 -23.93 15.07
N TYR A 30 -15.69 -22.86 15.43
CA TYR A 30 -14.23 -22.88 15.56
C TYR A 30 -13.75 -23.90 16.60
N GLU A 31 -14.46 -24.01 17.72
CA GLU A 31 -14.18 -24.95 18.80
C GLU A 31 -14.33 -26.40 18.34
N GLU A 32 -15.36 -26.70 17.53
CA GLU A 32 -15.55 -28.04 16.93
C GLU A 32 -14.44 -28.35 15.92
N ALA A 33 -14.04 -27.38 15.09
CA ALA A 33 -12.92 -27.56 14.16
C ALA A 33 -11.61 -27.88 14.91
N LEU A 34 -11.35 -27.19 16.02
CA LEU A 34 -10.23 -27.44 16.91
C LEU A 34 -10.28 -28.85 17.54
N GLN A 35 -11.45 -29.29 18.00
CA GLN A 35 -11.62 -30.64 18.53
C GLN A 35 -11.39 -31.71 17.45
N LYS A 36 -11.96 -31.52 16.26
CA LYS A 36 -11.80 -32.41 15.10
C LYS A 36 -10.33 -32.50 14.67
N ALA A 37 -9.64 -31.36 14.58
CA ALA A 37 -8.22 -31.30 14.22
C ALA A 37 -7.36 -32.10 15.20
N ARG A 38 -7.60 -31.95 16.52
CA ARG A 38 -6.91 -32.75 17.55
C ARG A 38 -7.24 -34.23 17.47
N ALA A 39 -8.51 -34.59 17.27
CA ALA A 39 -8.94 -35.98 17.18
C ALA A 39 -8.36 -36.70 15.95
N GLU A 40 -8.24 -36.00 14.82
CA GLU A 40 -7.73 -36.55 13.56
C GLU A 40 -6.21 -36.39 13.39
N GLY A 41 -5.54 -35.69 14.31
CA GLY A 41 -4.12 -35.36 14.17
C GLY A 41 -3.84 -34.44 12.97
N LYS A 42 -4.82 -33.63 12.58
CA LYS A 42 -4.75 -32.69 11.45
C LYS A 42 -4.48 -31.27 11.93
N GLN A 43 -3.95 -30.45 11.03
CA GLN A 43 -3.87 -29.00 11.19
C GLN A 43 -5.21 -28.36 10.81
N ILE A 44 -5.32 -27.04 10.87
CA ILE A 44 -6.53 -26.31 10.44
C ILE A 44 -6.15 -25.38 9.30
N PHE A 45 -7.00 -25.34 8.29
CA PHE A 45 -6.94 -24.36 7.22
C PHE A 45 -8.20 -23.50 7.28
N VAL A 46 -8.09 -22.19 7.11
CA VAL A 46 -9.23 -21.28 7.08
C VAL A 46 -9.15 -20.39 5.84
N ASP A 47 -10.15 -20.49 4.97
CA ASP A 47 -10.44 -19.54 3.88
C ASP A 47 -11.34 -18.43 4.39
N VAL A 48 -10.83 -17.21 4.46
CA VAL A 48 -11.61 -16.02 4.80
C VAL A 48 -11.91 -15.23 3.52
N TYR A 49 -13.19 -15.09 3.22
CA TYR A 49 -13.67 -14.49 1.97
C TYR A 49 -14.84 -13.52 2.21
N THR A 50 -15.28 -12.85 1.14
CA THR A 50 -16.57 -12.16 1.10
C THR A 50 -17.34 -12.53 -0.16
N SER A 51 -18.67 -12.45 -0.09
CA SER A 51 -19.58 -12.83 -1.19
C SER A 51 -19.36 -12.04 -2.50
N TRP A 52 -18.89 -10.79 -2.40
CA TRP A 52 -18.65 -9.90 -3.54
C TRP A 52 -17.22 -9.95 -4.09
N CYS A 53 -16.29 -10.59 -3.40
CA CYS A 53 -14.88 -10.66 -3.78
C CYS A 53 -14.67 -11.51 -5.04
N GLY A 54 -14.29 -10.85 -6.15
CA GLY A 54 -13.97 -11.50 -7.43
C GLY A 54 -12.84 -12.54 -7.34
N PRO A 55 -11.66 -12.18 -6.78
CA PRO A 55 -10.55 -13.12 -6.61
C PRO A 55 -10.92 -14.36 -5.77
N CYS A 56 -11.79 -14.20 -4.77
CA CYS A 56 -12.29 -15.31 -3.94
C CYS A 56 -13.10 -16.33 -4.76
N LYS A 57 -13.97 -15.84 -5.65
CA LYS A 57 -14.75 -16.70 -6.58
C LYS A 57 -13.84 -17.47 -7.53
N MET A 58 -12.75 -16.84 -7.98
CA MET A 58 -11.75 -17.49 -8.83
C MET A 58 -11.05 -18.63 -8.10
N MET A 59 -10.59 -18.42 -6.85
CA MET A 59 -10.00 -19.49 -6.03
C MET A 59 -10.98 -20.65 -5.84
N ALA A 60 -12.23 -20.34 -5.46
CA ALA A 60 -13.26 -21.35 -5.25
C ALA A 60 -13.56 -22.19 -6.50
N LYS A 61 -13.46 -21.60 -7.70
CA LYS A 61 -13.77 -22.29 -8.97
C LYS A 61 -12.57 -23.01 -9.59
N ASN A 62 -11.38 -22.42 -9.50
CA ASN A 62 -10.22 -22.86 -10.29
C ASN A 62 -9.15 -23.56 -9.45
N VAL A 63 -9.18 -23.42 -8.13
CA VAL A 63 -8.18 -23.96 -7.20
C VAL A 63 -8.81 -24.95 -6.24
N PHE A 64 -9.85 -24.56 -5.50
CA PHE A 64 -10.41 -25.42 -4.44
C PHE A 64 -11.14 -26.66 -4.98
N THR A 65 -11.55 -26.67 -6.26
CA THR A 65 -12.16 -27.84 -6.91
C THR A 65 -11.14 -28.79 -7.55
N ARG A 66 -9.85 -28.46 -7.52
CA ARG A 66 -8.80 -29.29 -8.10
C ARG A 66 -8.57 -30.52 -7.24
N GLN A 67 -8.47 -31.68 -7.88
CA GLN A 67 -8.35 -32.95 -7.16
C GLN A 67 -7.06 -33.00 -6.35
N GLU A 68 -5.94 -32.58 -6.93
CA GLU A 68 -4.63 -32.52 -6.28
C GLU A 68 -4.63 -31.59 -5.04
N VAL A 69 -5.41 -30.51 -5.09
CA VAL A 69 -5.58 -29.61 -3.95
C VAL A 69 -6.44 -30.27 -2.88
N GLY A 70 -7.57 -30.89 -3.26
CA GLY A 70 -8.44 -31.64 -2.35
C GLY A 70 -7.70 -32.76 -1.63
N ASP A 71 -6.98 -33.59 -2.38
CA ASP A 71 -6.21 -34.73 -1.85
C ASP A 71 -5.18 -34.29 -0.81
N TYR A 72 -4.48 -33.18 -1.08
CA TYR A 72 -3.53 -32.62 -0.14
C TYR A 72 -4.23 -32.05 1.11
N TYR A 73 -5.23 -31.19 0.91
CA TYR A 73 -5.85 -30.45 2.00
C TYR A 73 -6.69 -31.34 2.91
N ASN A 74 -7.52 -32.22 2.36
CA ASN A 74 -8.42 -33.06 3.15
C ASN A 74 -7.66 -34.08 4.01
N ASN A 75 -6.46 -34.48 3.57
CA ASN A 75 -5.58 -35.38 4.32
C ASN A 75 -4.86 -34.67 5.48
N LYS A 76 -4.56 -33.38 5.35
CA LYS A 76 -3.70 -32.64 6.29
C LYS A 76 -4.43 -31.67 7.19
N PHE A 77 -5.58 -31.16 6.76
CA PHE A 77 -6.28 -30.07 7.43
C PHE A 77 -7.75 -30.37 7.66
N VAL A 78 -8.27 -29.84 8.75
CA VAL A 78 -9.69 -29.49 8.86
C VAL A 78 -9.87 -28.13 8.20
N CYS A 79 -10.58 -28.08 7.08
CA CYS A 79 -10.72 -26.88 6.27
C CYS A 79 -12.00 -26.11 6.64
N LEU A 80 -11.88 -24.87 7.07
CA LEU A 80 -12.98 -23.94 7.29
C LEU A 80 -13.07 -22.94 6.15
N LYS A 81 -14.29 -22.46 5.88
CA LYS A 81 -14.55 -21.37 4.94
C LYS A 81 -15.55 -20.41 5.55
N LEU A 82 -15.09 -19.18 5.80
CA LEU A 82 -15.82 -18.18 6.59
C LEU A 82 -16.03 -16.90 5.79
N ASP A 83 -17.29 -16.47 5.66
CA ASP A 83 -17.63 -15.16 5.09
C ASP A 83 -17.46 -14.08 6.16
N ALA A 84 -16.45 -13.22 6.01
CA ALA A 84 -16.09 -12.24 7.03
C ALA A 84 -17.18 -11.21 7.34
N GLU A 85 -18.10 -10.94 6.39
CA GLU A 85 -19.18 -9.99 6.62
C GLU A 85 -20.38 -10.67 7.29
N LYS A 86 -20.77 -11.84 6.78
CA LYS A 86 -21.94 -12.57 7.29
C LYS A 86 -21.68 -13.28 8.62
N GLU A 87 -20.44 -13.66 8.87
CA GLU A 87 -20.02 -14.45 10.02
C GLU A 87 -19.05 -13.67 10.92
N SER A 88 -19.14 -12.33 10.93
CA SER A 88 -18.26 -11.45 11.72
C SER A 88 -18.19 -11.78 13.22
N SER A 89 -19.21 -12.45 13.79
CA SER A 89 -19.23 -12.92 15.17
C SER A 89 -18.60 -14.30 15.41
N HIS A 90 -18.15 -14.99 14.34
CA HIS A 90 -17.50 -16.30 14.44
C HIS A 90 -16.23 -16.21 15.31
N ALA A 91 -16.03 -17.18 16.22
CA ALA A 91 -14.98 -17.10 17.24
C ALA A 91 -13.56 -16.96 16.67
N PHE A 92 -13.32 -17.49 15.47
CA PHE A 92 -12.07 -17.29 14.72
C PHE A 92 -11.67 -15.81 14.61
N PHE A 93 -12.63 -14.91 14.35
CA PHE A 93 -12.37 -13.48 14.17
C PHE A 93 -11.99 -12.73 15.46
N LYS A 94 -12.13 -13.37 16.63
CA LYS A 94 -11.58 -12.87 17.90
C LYS A 94 -10.06 -13.03 17.98
N HIS A 95 -9.51 -13.97 17.21
CA HIS A 95 -8.08 -14.30 17.22
C HIS A 95 -7.37 -13.74 16.00
N TYR A 96 -7.99 -13.82 14.82
CA TYR A 96 -7.36 -13.47 13.55
C TYR A 96 -8.29 -12.62 12.69
N GLN A 97 -7.76 -11.54 12.13
CA GLN A 97 -8.50 -10.64 11.24
C GLN A 97 -7.86 -10.68 9.85
N ALA A 98 -8.70 -10.69 8.82
CA ALA A 98 -8.25 -10.61 7.45
C ALA A 98 -7.94 -9.16 7.06
N ASN A 99 -6.77 -8.94 6.45
CA ASN A 99 -6.32 -7.63 6.00
C ASN A 99 -6.62 -7.38 4.49
N GLY A 100 -7.38 -8.29 3.89
CA GLY A 100 -7.78 -8.30 2.48
C GLY A 100 -8.51 -9.60 2.15
N TYR A 101 -8.99 -9.75 0.92
CA TYR A 101 -9.72 -10.96 0.51
C TYR A 101 -9.24 -11.48 -0.85
N PRO A 102 -9.10 -12.81 -1.04
CA PRO A 102 -9.18 -13.82 0.01
C PRO A 102 -7.97 -13.76 0.95
N SER A 103 -8.16 -14.14 2.21
CA SER A 103 -7.07 -14.39 3.16
C SER A 103 -7.10 -15.84 3.63
N PHE A 104 -5.93 -16.46 3.69
CA PHE A 104 -5.73 -17.85 4.05
C PHE A 104 -4.96 -17.93 5.35
N PHE A 105 -5.41 -18.81 6.25
CA PHE A 105 -4.75 -19.06 7.53
C PHE A 105 -4.50 -20.55 7.69
N TRP A 106 -3.26 -20.90 8.01
CA TRP A 106 -2.89 -22.24 8.42
C TRP A 106 -2.57 -22.22 9.92
N LEU A 107 -3.22 -23.09 10.67
CA LEU A 107 -3.07 -23.18 12.12
C LEU A 107 -2.69 -24.60 12.54
N ASP A 108 -2.01 -24.73 13.67
CA ASP A 108 -1.85 -26.04 14.31
C ASP A 108 -3.18 -26.52 14.93
N ALA A 109 -3.20 -27.75 15.45
CA ALA A 109 -4.38 -28.33 16.10
C ALA A 109 -4.79 -27.63 17.42
N ARG A 110 -3.96 -26.73 17.93
CA ARG A 110 -4.26 -25.88 19.10
C ARG A 110 -4.81 -24.51 18.70
N GLY A 111 -4.82 -24.20 17.40
CA GLY A 111 -5.28 -22.94 16.84
C GLY A 111 -4.19 -21.88 16.76
N ASN A 112 -2.92 -22.24 16.93
CA ASN A 112 -1.82 -21.30 16.77
C ASN A 112 -1.46 -21.07 15.30
N LEU A 113 -1.14 -19.83 14.93
CA LEU A 113 -0.85 -19.46 13.56
C LEU A 113 0.48 -20.03 13.06
N LEU A 114 0.41 -20.84 12.01
CA LEU A 114 1.57 -21.35 11.28
C LEU A 114 1.92 -20.45 10.10
N ASP A 115 0.92 -19.97 9.36
CA ASP A 115 1.12 -19.02 8.28
C ASP A 115 -0.15 -18.27 7.90
N THR A 116 -0.03 -17.08 7.30
CA THR A 116 -1.17 -16.35 6.71
C THR A 116 -0.81 -15.64 5.42
N ARG A 117 -1.66 -15.73 4.39
CA ARG A 117 -1.41 -15.10 3.07
C ARG A 117 -2.68 -14.48 2.52
N THR A 118 -2.52 -13.47 1.66
CA THR A 118 -3.64 -12.76 1.03
C THR A 118 -3.45 -12.76 -0.48
N GLY A 119 -4.56 -12.92 -1.21
CA GLY A 119 -4.59 -12.88 -2.68
C GLY A 119 -4.84 -14.23 -3.33
N SER A 120 -4.88 -14.25 -4.66
CA SER A 120 -5.13 -15.47 -5.43
C SER A 120 -3.85 -16.04 -6.01
N VAL A 121 -3.77 -17.36 -6.08
CA VAL A 121 -2.60 -18.11 -6.56
C VAL A 121 -3.00 -19.32 -7.40
N SER A 122 -2.03 -19.94 -8.08
CA SER A 122 -2.26 -21.18 -8.79
C SER A 122 -2.46 -22.37 -7.82
N PRO A 123 -3.04 -23.50 -8.28
CA PRO A 123 -3.15 -24.71 -7.46
C PRO A 123 -1.81 -25.21 -6.90
N GLU A 124 -0.76 -25.17 -7.72
CA GLU A 124 0.58 -25.64 -7.33
C GLU A 124 1.19 -24.75 -6.24
N ASP A 125 1.07 -23.43 -6.41
CA ASP A 125 1.53 -22.47 -5.41
C ASP A 125 0.73 -22.59 -4.11
N PHE A 126 -0.57 -22.88 -4.20
CA PHE A 126 -1.44 -23.05 -3.02
C PHE A 126 -1.01 -24.25 -2.17
N ILE A 127 -0.71 -25.39 -2.80
CA ILE A 127 -0.15 -26.57 -2.12
C ILE A 127 1.23 -26.25 -1.53
N ARG A 128 2.11 -25.59 -2.29
CA ARG A 128 3.45 -25.19 -1.80
C ARG A 128 3.34 -24.32 -0.54
N TYR A 129 2.40 -23.38 -0.52
CA TYR A 129 2.19 -22.50 0.63
C TYR A 129 1.74 -23.28 1.87
N ALA A 130 0.89 -24.29 1.71
CA ALA A 130 0.50 -25.18 2.80
C ALA A 130 1.67 -26.03 3.31
N GLU A 131 2.55 -26.50 2.42
CA GLU A 131 3.79 -27.20 2.81
C GLU A 131 4.76 -26.30 3.57
N GLU A 132 4.91 -25.05 3.14
CA GLU A 132 5.70 -24.04 3.83
C GLU A 132 5.11 -23.75 5.23
N ALA A 133 3.79 -23.59 5.32
CA ALA A 133 3.09 -23.37 6.57
C ALA A 133 3.27 -24.55 7.55
N ALA A 134 3.18 -25.79 7.07
CA ALA A 134 3.36 -26.97 7.90
C ALA A 134 4.76 -27.10 8.53
N LYS A 135 5.76 -26.44 7.95
CA LYS A 135 7.16 -26.42 8.43
C LYS A 135 7.51 -25.13 9.17
N SER A 136 6.57 -24.19 9.26
CA SER A 136 6.79 -22.85 9.81
C SER A 136 6.92 -22.88 11.33
N ASP A 137 7.88 -22.13 11.85
CA ASP A 137 8.06 -21.86 13.28
C ASP A 137 7.40 -20.53 13.71
N LEU A 138 6.53 -19.97 12.87
CA LEU A 138 5.90 -18.66 13.06
C LEU A 138 5.26 -18.51 14.44
N SER A 139 4.49 -19.50 14.89
CA SER A 139 3.84 -19.45 16.21
C SER A 139 4.87 -19.33 17.34
N ALA A 140 5.94 -20.12 17.31
CA ALA A 140 6.95 -20.12 18.36
C ALA A 140 7.71 -18.78 18.36
N ARG A 141 8.08 -18.27 17.19
CA ARG A 141 8.70 -16.96 17.03
C ARG A 141 7.80 -15.83 17.52
N LEU A 142 6.51 -15.87 17.17
CA LEU A 142 5.53 -14.89 17.62
C LEU A 142 5.41 -14.90 19.15
N GLU A 143 5.36 -16.07 19.77
CA GLU A 143 5.28 -16.19 21.23
C GLU A 143 6.55 -15.67 21.92
N ILE A 144 7.74 -16.04 21.42
CA ILE A 144 9.03 -15.58 21.96
C ILE A 144 9.14 -14.06 21.84
N ALA A 145 8.88 -13.53 20.64
CA ALA A 145 8.96 -12.11 20.35
C ALA A 145 7.92 -11.30 21.16
N ARG A 146 6.70 -11.84 21.32
CA ARG A 146 5.68 -11.23 22.19
C ARG A 146 6.13 -11.18 23.65
N LYS A 147 6.67 -12.28 24.20
CA LYS A 147 7.17 -12.30 25.58
C LYS A 147 8.29 -11.29 25.81
N ARG A 148 9.22 -11.14 24.86
CA ARG A 148 10.25 -10.10 24.88
C ARG A 148 9.62 -8.69 24.85
N TRP A 149 8.61 -8.48 24.03
CA TRP A 149 7.91 -7.20 23.96
C TRP A 149 7.18 -6.85 25.26
N GLU A 150 6.50 -7.83 25.85
CA GLU A 150 5.74 -7.70 27.10
C GLU A 150 6.65 -7.52 28.32
N SER A 151 7.89 -8.01 28.30
CA SER A 151 8.89 -7.76 29.35
C SER A 151 9.47 -6.35 29.32
N GLY A 152 9.13 -5.55 28.30
CA GLY A 152 9.57 -4.16 28.15
C GLY A 152 10.76 -3.97 27.20
N GLU A 153 11.24 -5.02 26.53
CA GLU A 153 12.32 -4.88 25.55
C GLU A 153 11.86 -4.01 24.36
N ARG A 154 12.69 -3.03 23.99
CA ARG A 154 12.47 -2.11 22.86
C ARG A 154 13.74 -1.99 22.01
N SER A 155 14.42 -3.11 21.76
CA SER A 155 15.60 -3.16 20.90
C SER A 155 15.20 -3.05 19.42
N LEU A 156 16.08 -2.48 18.58
CA LEU A 156 15.84 -2.42 17.13
C LEU A 156 15.66 -3.82 16.52
N GLU A 157 16.43 -4.80 17.00
CA GLU A 157 16.33 -6.21 16.60
C GLU A 157 14.91 -6.74 16.84
N LEU A 158 14.38 -6.56 18.06
CA LEU A 158 13.04 -7.01 18.39
C LEU A 158 11.97 -6.25 17.58
N VAL A 159 12.16 -4.95 17.33
CA VAL A 159 11.24 -4.17 16.50
C VAL A 159 11.20 -4.70 15.07
N GLN A 160 12.36 -4.98 14.47
CA GLN A 160 12.44 -5.52 13.12
C GLN A 160 11.85 -6.93 13.04
N GLU A 161 12.17 -7.80 14.01
CA GLU A 161 11.62 -9.15 14.05
C GLU A 161 10.11 -9.14 14.33
N TYR A 162 9.72 -8.61 15.49
CA TYR A 162 8.35 -8.71 16.00
C TYR A 162 7.40 -7.76 15.28
N VAL A 163 7.71 -6.46 15.27
CA VAL A 163 6.74 -5.44 14.87
C VAL A 163 6.64 -5.37 13.35
N VAL A 164 7.79 -5.29 12.66
CA VAL A 164 7.84 -5.21 11.20
C VAL A 164 7.70 -6.59 10.56
N GLY A 165 8.39 -7.61 11.08
CA GLY A 165 8.38 -8.95 10.49
C GLY A 165 7.12 -9.76 10.76
N LEU A 166 6.62 -9.75 12.00
CA LEU A 166 5.50 -10.61 12.42
C LEU A 166 4.16 -9.87 12.51
N LEU A 167 4.08 -8.79 13.29
CA LEU A 167 2.84 -8.07 13.52
C LEU A 167 2.30 -7.41 12.26
N GLN A 168 3.15 -6.87 11.38
CA GLN A 168 2.68 -6.31 10.10
C GLN A 168 1.87 -7.31 9.27
N ARG A 169 2.21 -8.60 9.36
CA ARG A 169 1.52 -9.66 8.62
C ARG A 169 0.23 -10.12 9.31
N ILE A 170 0.21 -10.12 10.64
CA ILE A 170 -0.83 -10.78 11.45
C ILE A 170 -1.81 -9.77 12.05
N HIS A 171 -1.30 -8.67 12.59
CA HIS A 171 -2.04 -7.60 13.27
C HIS A 171 -1.48 -6.22 12.86
N PRO A 172 -1.65 -5.80 11.59
CA PRO A 172 -1.07 -4.55 11.08
C PRO A 172 -1.51 -3.31 11.88
N ASP A 173 -2.72 -3.31 12.44
CA ASP A 173 -3.23 -2.20 13.26
C ASP A 173 -2.41 -1.96 14.53
N GLN A 174 -1.73 -2.99 15.05
CA GLN A 174 -0.88 -2.86 16.25
C GLN A 174 0.49 -2.26 15.93
N VAL A 175 0.95 -2.34 14.67
CA VAL A 175 2.29 -1.92 14.24
C VAL A 175 2.56 -0.47 14.59
N LYS A 176 1.61 0.41 14.30
CA LYS A 176 1.75 1.85 14.59
C LYS A 176 1.99 2.10 16.07
N GLY A 177 1.13 1.55 16.94
CA GLY A 177 1.25 1.72 18.38
C GLY A 177 2.59 1.21 18.93
N CYS A 178 3.03 0.05 18.44
CA CYS A 178 4.32 -0.53 18.81
C CYS A 178 5.51 0.35 18.38
N LEU A 179 5.52 0.85 17.14
CA LEU A 179 6.58 1.72 16.65
C LEU A 179 6.63 3.06 17.40
N LEU A 180 5.48 3.66 17.71
CA LEU A 180 5.44 4.87 18.54
C LEU A 180 5.99 4.63 19.95
N SER A 181 5.66 3.48 20.57
CA SER A 181 6.24 3.08 21.86
C SER A 181 7.76 2.92 21.76
N TYR A 182 8.27 2.28 20.70
CA TYR A 182 9.71 2.15 20.47
C TYR A 182 10.40 3.51 20.31
N PHE A 183 9.91 4.38 19.43
CA PHE A 183 10.55 5.69 19.22
C PHE A 183 10.58 6.54 20.48
N SER A 184 9.57 6.40 21.36
CA SER A 184 9.53 7.15 22.62
C SER A 184 10.63 6.76 23.62
N THR A 185 11.29 5.61 23.44
CA THR A 185 12.40 5.17 24.30
C THR A 185 13.78 5.58 23.78
N LEU A 186 13.86 6.17 22.59
CA LEU A 186 15.12 6.51 21.94
C LEU A 186 15.63 7.90 22.34
N THR A 187 16.95 8.06 22.40
CA THR A 187 17.59 9.38 22.52
C THR A 187 17.50 10.16 21.21
N GLU A 188 17.80 11.47 21.24
CA GLU A 188 17.81 12.28 20.02
C GLU A 188 18.81 11.77 18.98
N GLU A 189 19.98 11.30 19.40
CA GLU A 189 21.01 10.73 18.52
C GLU A 189 20.52 9.44 17.87
N GLN A 190 19.84 8.58 18.65
CA GLN A 190 19.27 7.34 18.13
C GLN A 190 18.14 7.61 17.13
N LEU A 191 17.26 8.58 17.41
CA LEU A 191 16.19 8.98 16.48
C LEU A 191 16.75 9.46 15.14
N GLN A 192 17.95 10.05 15.12
CA GLN A 192 18.61 10.52 13.91
C GLN A 192 19.22 9.40 13.07
N GLN A 193 19.40 8.19 13.60
CA GLN A 193 20.03 7.08 12.86
C GLN A 193 19.19 6.60 11.67
N LYS A 194 19.89 6.14 10.62
CA LYS A 194 19.29 5.71 9.35
C LYS A 194 18.27 4.59 9.53
N GLU A 195 18.54 3.64 10.41
CA GLU A 195 17.68 2.48 10.66
C GLU A 195 16.32 2.92 11.22
N ASN A 196 16.33 3.92 12.11
CA ASN A 196 15.11 4.48 12.69
C ASN A 196 14.35 5.37 11.71
N TYR A 197 15.08 6.13 10.89
CA TYR A 197 14.49 6.85 9.77
C TYR A 197 13.72 5.92 8.81
N LEU A 198 14.29 4.76 8.47
CA LEU A 198 13.65 3.78 7.58
C LEU A 198 12.33 3.22 8.14
N LEU A 199 12.19 3.15 9.47
CA LEU A 199 10.92 2.81 10.11
C LEU A 199 9.94 4.00 10.07
N MET A 200 10.42 5.21 10.37
CA MET A 200 9.62 6.44 10.39
C MET A 200 9.03 6.82 9.03
N ARG A 201 9.78 6.66 7.94
CA ARG A 201 9.32 7.02 6.59
C ARG A 201 8.04 6.29 6.18
N GLY A 202 7.74 5.14 6.78
CA GLY A 202 6.49 4.40 6.55
C GLY A 202 5.23 5.18 6.95
N PHE A 203 5.34 6.14 7.87
CA PHE A 203 4.22 6.93 8.40
C PHE A 203 3.93 8.21 7.62
N MET A 204 4.77 8.59 6.65
CA MET A 204 4.63 9.86 5.91
C MET A 204 3.32 10.00 5.11
N ARG A 205 2.59 8.90 4.88
CA ARG A 205 1.32 8.91 4.13
C ARG A 205 0.10 9.32 4.97
N THR A 206 0.16 9.16 6.28
CA THR A 206 -0.94 9.43 7.21
C THR A 206 -0.40 10.22 8.41
N PRO A 207 -0.02 11.49 8.21
CA PRO A 207 0.58 12.29 9.27
C PRO A 207 -0.41 12.55 10.40
N GLU A 208 0.06 12.35 11.62
CA GLU A 208 -0.61 12.73 12.87
C GLU A 208 0.39 13.50 13.75
N ASP A 209 -0.07 14.22 14.77
CA ASP A 209 0.81 14.97 15.69
C ASP A 209 1.52 14.04 16.69
N ASP A 210 2.35 13.14 16.16
CA ASP A 210 3.10 12.14 16.91
C ASP A 210 4.61 12.39 16.86
N ILE A 211 5.37 11.53 17.54
CA ILE A 211 6.84 11.63 17.57
C ILE A 211 7.45 11.49 16.18
N VAL A 212 6.86 10.66 15.30
CA VAL A 212 7.37 10.42 13.96
C VAL A 212 7.27 11.69 13.13
N PHE A 213 6.09 12.32 13.11
CA PHE A 213 5.88 13.59 12.41
C PHE A 213 6.85 14.68 12.88
N ARG A 214 7.04 14.81 14.20
CA ARG A 214 7.95 15.80 14.78
C ARG A 214 9.42 15.52 14.44
N CYS A 215 9.86 14.26 14.51
CA CYS A 215 11.23 13.87 14.17
C CYS A 215 11.53 14.10 12.69
N LEU A 216 10.65 13.65 11.79
CA LEU A 216 10.83 13.80 10.33
C LEU A 216 11.03 15.26 9.92
N ASN A 217 10.37 16.20 10.61
CA ASN A 217 10.51 17.62 10.31
C ASN A 217 11.68 18.30 11.05
N ARG A 218 11.98 17.88 12.28
CA ARG A 218 13.09 18.42 13.07
C ARG A 218 14.44 18.03 12.50
N TYR A 219 14.60 16.77 12.10
CA TYR A 219 15.86 16.20 11.63
C TYR A 219 15.91 16.06 10.10
N ALA A 220 15.09 16.85 9.38
CA ALA A 220 15.00 16.81 7.93
C ALA A 220 16.36 17.00 7.23
N ASP A 221 17.24 17.86 7.79
CA ASP A 221 18.59 18.11 7.28
C ASP A 221 19.48 16.87 7.27
N ILE A 222 19.24 15.94 8.20
CA ILE A 222 19.98 14.70 8.34
C ILE A 222 19.32 13.63 7.48
N TYR A 223 18.00 13.48 7.59
CA TYR A 223 17.24 12.45 6.90
C TYR A 223 17.28 12.57 5.38
N GLN A 224 17.37 13.78 4.83
CA GLN A 224 17.57 13.96 3.38
C GLN A 224 18.83 13.23 2.88
N GLY A 225 19.87 13.11 3.71
CA GLY A 225 21.12 12.41 3.36
C GLY A 225 20.99 10.89 3.29
N TYR A 226 19.86 10.32 3.74
CA TYR A 226 19.59 8.89 3.68
C TYR A 226 18.84 8.45 2.42
N GLU A 227 18.30 9.40 1.64
CA GLU A 227 17.64 9.14 0.38
C GLU A 227 18.46 9.65 -0.81
N LYS A 228 18.07 9.21 -2.01
CA LYS A 228 18.71 9.65 -3.26
C LYS A 228 17.89 10.78 -3.88
N GLY A 229 18.58 11.80 -4.38
CA GLY A 229 17.93 12.93 -5.06
C GLY A 229 16.88 13.59 -4.18
N ASP A 230 15.71 13.87 -4.77
CA ASP A 230 14.64 14.63 -4.11
C ASP A 230 13.61 13.76 -3.38
N ASP A 231 13.80 12.43 -3.29
CA ASP A 231 12.77 11.51 -2.80
C ASP A 231 12.31 11.85 -1.37
N PHE A 232 13.25 12.20 -0.48
CA PHE A 232 12.93 12.65 0.87
C PHE A 232 12.02 13.88 0.84
N TRP A 233 12.40 14.90 0.07
CA TRP A 233 11.67 16.16 0.01
C TRP A 233 10.31 16.03 -0.68
N VAL A 234 10.19 15.16 -1.69
CA VAL A 234 8.91 14.84 -2.32
C VAL A 234 7.97 14.14 -1.32
N ASN A 235 8.49 13.24 -0.49
CA ASN A 235 7.69 12.59 0.54
C ASN A 235 7.32 13.56 1.68
N MET A 236 8.23 14.45 2.07
CA MET A 236 7.92 15.55 2.99
C MET A 236 6.85 16.48 2.41
N TYR A 237 6.91 16.82 1.13
CA TYR A 237 5.87 17.62 0.47
C TYR A 237 4.51 16.91 0.51
N ARG A 238 4.47 15.60 0.26
CA ARG A 238 3.24 14.81 0.38
C ARG A 238 2.67 14.85 1.82
N MET A 239 3.53 14.65 2.81
CA MET A 239 3.15 14.64 4.23
C MET A 239 2.72 16.03 4.71
N MET A 240 3.47 17.08 4.38
CA MET A 240 3.30 18.41 4.93
C MET A 240 2.29 19.24 4.15
N VAL A 241 2.24 19.08 2.83
CA VAL A 241 1.41 19.89 1.94
C VAL A 241 0.20 19.10 1.46
N ARG A 242 0.40 17.96 0.76
CA ARG A 242 -0.72 17.24 0.12
C ARG A 242 -1.72 16.68 1.13
N ALA A 243 -1.25 16.16 2.27
CA ALA A 243 -2.16 15.72 3.34
C ALA A 243 -2.99 16.88 3.90
N GLY A 244 -2.41 18.08 3.99
CA GLY A 244 -3.13 19.31 4.35
C GLY A 244 -4.16 19.69 3.29
N SER A 245 -3.73 19.80 2.03
CA SER A 245 -4.58 20.19 0.90
C SER A 245 -5.76 19.22 0.66
N ALA A 246 -5.62 17.94 1.02
CA ALA A 246 -6.72 16.97 0.99
C ALA A 246 -7.90 17.38 1.90
N ASN A 247 -7.63 18.20 2.93
CA ASN A 247 -8.63 18.69 3.86
C ASN A 247 -9.22 20.06 3.49
N LEU A 248 -8.96 20.63 2.30
CA LEU A 248 -9.46 21.96 1.92
C LEU A 248 -10.99 22.09 2.00
N LYS A 249 -11.73 21.01 1.77
CA LYS A 249 -13.20 20.96 1.91
C LYS A 249 -13.69 20.83 3.36
N ASN A 250 -12.78 20.61 4.31
CA ASN A 250 -13.06 20.50 5.75
C ASN A 250 -12.19 21.53 6.52
N PRO A 251 -12.73 22.75 6.75
CA PRO A 251 -11.97 23.85 7.35
C PRO A 251 -11.38 23.56 8.73
N GLU A 252 -12.05 22.74 9.54
CA GLU A 252 -11.58 22.35 10.88
C GLU A 252 -10.32 21.48 10.78
N LYS A 253 -10.38 20.42 9.96
CA LYS A 253 -9.21 19.55 9.71
C LYS A 253 -8.07 20.31 9.06
N TYR A 254 -8.38 21.21 8.12
CA TYR A 254 -7.36 22.05 7.49
C TYR A 254 -6.66 22.95 8.51
N ARG A 255 -7.41 23.64 9.38
CA ARG A 255 -6.82 24.46 10.46
C ARG A 255 -5.97 23.64 11.42
N ALA A 256 -6.45 22.47 11.83
CA ALA A 256 -5.70 21.58 12.71
C ALA A 256 -4.36 21.16 12.08
N HIS A 257 -4.36 20.86 10.77
CA HIS A 257 -3.13 20.55 10.04
C HIS A 257 -2.16 21.75 10.01
N LEU A 258 -2.65 22.97 9.74
CA LEU A 258 -1.81 24.17 9.79
C LEU A 258 -1.18 24.39 11.17
N GLU A 259 -1.94 24.15 12.24
CA GLU A 259 -1.43 24.25 13.60
C GLU A 259 -0.37 23.18 13.90
N MET A 260 -0.61 21.95 13.46
CA MET A 260 0.35 20.84 13.57
C MET A 260 1.68 21.18 12.87
N VAL A 261 1.64 21.73 11.65
CA VAL A 261 2.85 22.19 10.94
C VAL A 261 3.58 23.29 11.72
N ARG A 262 2.85 24.27 12.29
CA ARG A 262 3.45 25.35 13.11
C ARG A 262 4.12 24.82 14.37
N LYS A 263 3.52 23.84 15.06
CA LYS A 263 4.02 23.26 16.31
C LYS A 263 5.37 22.57 16.18
N THR A 264 5.74 22.13 14.99
CA THR A 264 7.01 21.43 14.76
C THR A 264 8.26 22.26 15.09
N LYS A 265 8.16 23.60 15.05
CA LYS A 265 9.30 24.53 15.22
C LYS A 265 10.49 24.25 14.29
N SER A 266 10.27 23.60 13.15
CA SER A 266 11.31 23.37 12.13
C SER A 266 11.58 24.65 11.33
N CYS A 267 12.82 24.82 10.87
CA CYS A 267 13.18 25.87 9.92
C CYS A 267 12.43 25.77 8.58
N TYR A 268 11.88 24.60 8.26
CA TYR A 268 11.08 24.34 7.05
C TYR A 268 9.59 24.65 7.21
N ALA A 269 9.08 24.82 8.44
CA ALA A 269 7.66 25.07 8.66
C ALA A 269 7.12 26.31 7.92
N PRO A 270 7.83 27.46 7.86
CA PRO A 270 7.38 28.61 7.06
C PRO A 270 7.22 28.28 5.57
N MET A 271 8.14 27.52 4.98
CA MET A 271 8.06 27.10 3.58
C MET A 271 6.76 26.31 3.32
N TYR A 272 6.48 25.29 4.15
CA TYR A 272 5.27 24.48 3.98
C TYR A 272 3.98 25.28 4.18
N LEU A 273 3.96 26.23 5.12
CA LEU A 273 2.78 27.09 5.33
C LEU A 273 2.55 28.06 4.16
N GLU A 274 3.61 28.62 3.58
CA GLU A 274 3.52 29.46 2.38
C GLU A 274 3.05 28.63 1.17
N ILE A 275 3.52 27.39 1.03
CA ILE A 275 3.05 26.46 -0.01
C ILE A 275 1.57 26.11 0.19
N LEU A 276 1.12 25.82 1.41
CA LEU A 276 -0.28 25.51 1.70
C LEU A 276 -1.21 26.69 1.37
N ASP A 277 -0.79 27.92 1.64
CA ASP A 277 -1.52 29.13 1.26
C ASP A 277 -1.63 29.28 -0.27
N MET A 278 -0.52 29.01 -0.97
CA MET A 278 -0.45 28.96 -2.43
C MET A 278 -1.37 27.88 -3.01
N GLU A 279 -1.34 26.65 -2.50
CA GLU A 279 -2.20 25.56 -2.97
C GLU A 279 -3.67 25.88 -2.76
N ARG A 280 -4.05 26.35 -1.56
CA ARG A 280 -5.44 26.75 -1.28
C ARG A 280 -5.93 27.76 -2.32
N THR A 281 -5.12 28.79 -2.58
CA THR A 281 -5.45 29.85 -3.55
C THR A 281 -5.63 29.31 -4.97
N LEU A 282 -4.79 28.36 -5.39
CA LEU A 282 -4.93 27.68 -6.68
C LEU A 282 -6.20 26.83 -6.76
N PHE A 283 -6.51 26.06 -5.70
CA PHE A 283 -7.72 25.24 -5.64
C PHE A 283 -9.02 26.06 -5.56
N GLU A 284 -8.95 27.29 -5.04
CA GLU A 284 -10.01 28.30 -5.12
C GLU A 284 -10.13 28.93 -6.52
N LYS A 285 -9.37 28.44 -7.52
CA LYS A 285 -9.33 28.90 -8.91
C LYS A 285 -8.81 30.33 -9.08
N ASN A 286 -8.20 30.91 -8.04
CA ASN A 286 -7.54 32.21 -8.14
C ASN A 286 -6.10 32.05 -8.65
N PHE A 287 -5.97 31.69 -9.93
CA PHE A 287 -4.68 31.36 -10.54
C PHE A 287 -3.70 32.53 -10.56
N LYS A 288 -4.18 33.77 -10.72
CA LYS A 288 -3.32 34.96 -10.71
C LYS A 288 -2.59 35.12 -9.39
N GLN A 289 -3.32 35.06 -8.27
CA GLN A 289 -2.72 35.15 -6.95
C GLN A 289 -1.92 33.90 -6.60
N GLY A 290 -2.45 32.70 -6.91
CA GLY A 290 -1.76 31.44 -6.64
C GLY A 290 -0.41 31.33 -7.34
N MET A 291 -0.32 31.73 -8.62
CA MET A 291 0.95 31.76 -9.37
C MET A 291 1.92 32.80 -8.84
N ALA A 292 1.43 33.96 -8.40
CA ALA A 292 2.28 34.95 -7.73
C ALA A 292 2.86 34.44 -6.40
N LEU A 293 2.07 33.70 -5.62
CA LEU A 293 2.55 33.03 -4.40
C LEU A 293 3.55 31.92 -4.74
N ALA A 294 3.29 31.11 -5.78
CA ALA A 294 4.19 30.05 -6.22
C ALA A 294 5.56 30.62 -6.62
N ARG A 295 5.58 31.73 -7.37
CA ARG A 295 6.82 32.45 -7.71
C ARG A 295 7.53 32.95 -6.46
N LYS A 296 6.84 33.59 -5.52
CA LYS A 296 7.42 34.06 -4.27
C LYS A 296 8.10 32.93 -3.48
N VAL A 297 7.46 31.76 -3.40
CA VAL A 297 8.02 30.58 -2.73
C VAL A 297 9.22 30.05 -3.52
N ALA A 298 9.13 29.96 -4.84
CA ALA A 298 10.23 29.52 -5.69
C ALA A 298 11.46 30.45 -5.60
N ASP A 299 11.27 31.76 -5.58
CA ASP A 299 12.37 32.73 -5.45
C ASP A 299 13.06 32.62 -4.08
N LYS A 300 12.31 32.26 -3.04
CA LYS A 300 12.82 32.16 -1.67
C LYS A 300 13.49 30.83 -1.36
N TYR A 301 13.01 29.73 -1.94
CA TYR A 301 13.37 28.37 -1.55
C TYR A 301 13.87 27.49 -2.72
N GLY A 302 13.61 27.88 -3.96
CA GLY A 302 13.78 27.06 -5.16
C GLY A 302 15.21 26.55 -5.34
N ASP A 303 16.22 27.37 -5.06
CA ASP A 303 17.64 27.00 -5.23
C ASP A 303 18.05 25.79 -4.38
N LYS A 304 17.42 25.59 -3.21
CA LYS A 304 17.68 24.47 -2.30
C LYS A 304 16.65 23.35 -2.42
N HIS A 305 15.54 23.61 -3.11
CA HIS A 305 14.37 22.74 -3.16
C HIS A 305 13.81 22.68 -4.59
N LEU A 306 14.65 22.25 -5.52
CA LEU A 306 14.35 22.24 -6.96
C LEU A 306 13.11 21.40 -7.32
N TYR A 307 12.83 20.36 -6.53
CA TYR A 307 11.62 19.54 -6.65
C TYR A 307 10.31 20.36 -6.61
N LEU A 308 10.32 21.57 -6.02
CA LEU A 308 9.15 22.43 -5.91
C LEU A 308 8.57 22.81 -7.28
N TYR A 309 9.40 23.05 -8.30
CA TYR A 309 8.91 23.40 -9.64
C TYR A 309 8.01 22.29 -10.21
N ARG A 310 8.43 21.03 -10.06
CA ARG A 310 7.64 19.86 -10.45
C ARG A 310 6.35 19.76 -9.63
N GLN A 311 6.41 19.99 -8.32
CA GLN A 311 5.22 19.91 -7.46
C GLN A 311 4.21 21.03 -7.72
N PHE A 312 4.67 22.26 -7.95
CA PHE A 312 3.80 23.41 -8.22
C PHE A 312 3.10 23.25 -9.56
N PHE A 313 3.82 22.80 -10.60
CA PHE A 313 3.19 22.52 -11.88
C PHE A 313 2.14 21.40 -11.77
N TYR A 314 2.44 20.34 -11.01
CA TYR A 314 1.46 19.31 -10.71
C TYR A 314 0.21 19.88 -10.01
N THR A 315 0.38 20.83 -9.09
CA THR A 315 -0.74 21.53 -8.44
C THR A 315 -1.60 22.28 -9.45
N LEU A 316 -1.02 22.93 -10.47
CA LEU A 316 -1.78 23.58 -11.54
C LEU A 316 -2.67 22.58 -12.28
N ILE A 317 -2.13 21.39 -12.61
CA ILE A 317 -2.90 20.33 -13.28
C ILE A 317 -4.12 19.95 -12.45
N ILE A 318 -3.92 19.58 -11.18
CA ILE A 318 -5.02 19.08 -10.33
C ILE A 318 -5.95 20.19 -9.81
N ALA A 319 -5.50 21.45 -9.82
CA ALA A 319 -6.34 22.61 -9.56
C ALA A 319 -7.17 23.02 -10.79
N GLY A 320 -7.03 22.33 -11.93
CA GLY A 320 -7.77 22.60 -13.16
C GLY A 320 -7.34 23.88 -13.87
N PHE A 321 -6.05 24.22 -13.83
CA PHE A 321 -5.49 25.32 -14.62
C PHE A 321 -5.64 25.09 -16.13
N PHE A 322 -5.64 23.82 -16.55
CA PHE A 322 -5.73 23.45 -17.95
C PHE A 322 -7.17 23.44 -18.50
N ASP A 323 -8.18 23.68 -17.64
CA ASP A 323 -9.58 23.86 -18.05
C ASP A 323 -9.71 24.99 -19.09
N ASP A 324 -10.58 24.82 -20.10
CA ASP A 324 -10.77 25.79 -21.21
C ASP A 324 -11.15 27.20 -20.74
N SER A 325 -11.64 27.35 -19.51
CA SER A 325 -11.98 28.64 -18.89
C SER A 325 -10.76 29.51 -18.56
N VAL A 326 -9.55 28.94 -18.48
CA VAL A 326 -8.32 29.68 -18.21
C VAL A 326 -7.65 30.05 -19.52
N THR A 327 -7.73 31.33 -19.90
CA THR A 327 -7.23 31.85 -21.19
C THR A 327 -6.26 33.02 -21.07
N ASP A 328 -5.87 33.40 -19.85
CA ASP A 328 -4.96 34.53 -19.61
C ASP A 328 -3.54 34.20 -20.13
N PRO A 329 -3.04 34.89 -21.18
CA PRO A 329 -1.75 34.60 -21.78
C PRO A 329 -0.57 34.74 -20.80
N GLU A 330 -0.66 35.68 -19.83
CA GLU A 330 0.41 35.90 -18.86
C GLU A 330 0.52 34.69 -17.91
N LEU A 331 -0.61 34.13 -17.50
CA LEU A 331 -0.63 32.94 -16.64
C LEU A 331 -0.14 31.69 -17.39
N ILE A 332 -0.48 31.57 -18.66
CA ILE A 332 -0.02 30.47 -19.52
C ILE A 332 1.49 30.55 -19.70
N GLU A 333 2.04 31.73 -19.96
CA GLU A 333 3.49 31.93 -20.08
C GLU A 333 4.22 31.62 -18.76
N GLN A 334 3.65 32.01 -17.62
CA GLN A 334 4.18 31.63 -16.31
C GLN A 334 4.18 30.10 -16.10
N ALA A 335 3.14 29.39 -16.58
CA ALA A 335 3.08 27.94 -16.51
C ALA A 335 4.14 27.28 -17.40
N ILE A 336 4.38 27.81 -18.61
CA ILE A 336 5.48 27.38 -19.50
C ILE A 336 6.82 27.55 -18.80
N GLY A 337 7.10 28.72 -18.22
CA GLY A 337 8.34 28.98 -17.49
C GLY A 337 8.55 28.03 -16.30
N MET A 338 7.49 27.74 -15.54
CA MET A 338 7.53 26.78 -14.43
C MET A 338 7.82 25.35 -14.91
N ALA A 339 7.16 24.91 -16.00
CA ALA A 339 7.41 23.60 -16.60
C ALA A 339 8.84 23.48 -17.14
N GLY A 340 9.36 24.54 -17.76
CA GLY A 340 10.74 24.60 -18.26
C GLY A 340 11.75 24.40 -17.13
N LYS A 341 11.60 25.12 -16.01
CA LYS A 341 12.44 24.92 -14.82
C LYS A 341 12.31 23.51 -14.24
N ALA A 342 11.11 22.94 -14.22
CA ALA A 342 10.91 21.56 -13.76
C ALA A 342 11.66 20.55 -14.65
N LEU A 343 11.62 20.72 -15.98
CA LEU A 343 12.35 19.88 -16.92
C LEU A 343 13.86 20.04 -16.80
N GLU A 344 14.36 21.27 -16.64
CA GLU A 344 15.77 21.57 -16.47
C GLU A 344 16.35 20.88 -15.23
N HIS A 345 15.66 20.97 -14.09
CA HIS A 345 16.17 20.44 -12.82
C HIS A 345 15.86 18.96 -12.59
N SER A 346 14.84 18.41 -13.26
CA SER A 346 14.42 17.01 -13.10
C SER A 346 14.02 16.42 -14.45
N PRO A 347 14.97 16.18 -15.37
CA PRO A 347 14.68 15.70 -16.70
C PRO A 347 14.14 14.27 -16.68
N CYS A 348 12.84 14.13 -16.88
CA CYS A 348 12.16 12.85 -17.00
C CYS A 348 10.92 12.97 -17.89
N LYS A 349 10.30 11.85 -18.23
CA LYS A 349 9.11 11.85 -19.11
C LYS A 349 7.98 12.70 -18.53
N GLU A 350 7.79 12.72 -17.21
CA GLU A 350 6.80 13.56 -16.54
C GLU A 350 7.03 15.06 -16.78
N THR A 351 8.23 15.58 -16.53
CA THR A 351 8.51 17.02 -16.67
C THR A 351 8.55 17.46 -18.13
N LEU A 352 8.89 16.54 -19.04
CA LEU A 352 8.74 16.76 -20.48
C LEU A 352 7.26 16.94 -20.87
N LEU A 353 6.38 16.07 -20.35
CA LEU A 353 4.95 16.17 -20.59
C LEU A 353 4.34 17.43 -19.96
N TYR A 354 4.88 17.92 -18.84
CA TYR A 354 4.47 19.21 -18.26
C TYR A 354 4.71 20.35 -19.26
N LEU A 355 5.92 20.42 -19.81
CA LEU A 355 6.27 21.46 -20.76
C LEU A 355 5.46 21.34 -22.05
N ALA A 356 5.27 20.11 -22.56
CA ALA A 356 4.42 19.87 -23.72
C ALA A 356 2.97 20.31 -23.49
N ALA A 357 2.38 19.99 -22.34
CA ALA A 357 1.02 20.39 -21.99
C ALA A 357 0.90 21.91 -21.83
N ALA A 358 1.90 22.58 -21.27
CA ALA A 358 1.92 24.04 -21.15
C ALA A 358 1.95 24.73 -22.52
N HIS A 359 2.77 24.24 -23.47
CA HIS A 359 2.77 24.73 -24.85
C HIS A 359 1.47 24.41 -25.59
N ALA A 360 0.88 23.24 -25.37
CA ALA A 360 -0.43 22.91 -25.93
C ALA A 360 -1.52 23.87 -25.41
N LYS A 361 -1.47 24.25 -24.13
CA LYS A 361 -2.38 25.23 -23.52
C LYS A 361 -2.24 26.63 -24.11
N SER A 362 -1.05 27.02 -24.59
CA SER A 362 -0.86 28.28 -25.33
C SER A 362 -1.27 28.20 -26.81
N GLY A 363 -1.72 27.03 -27.28
CA GLY A 363 -2.06 26.76 -28.67
C GLY A 363 -0.87 26.38 -29.55
N ASP A 364 0.34 26.28 -29.00
CA ASP A 364 1.55 25.85 -29.73
C ASP A 364 1.67 24.32 -29.74
N TYR A 365 0.73 23.68 -30.45
CA TYR A 365 0.73 22.22 -30.61
C TYR A 365 1.97 21.70 -31.34
N LYS A 366 2.54 22.50 -32.24
CA LYS A 366 3.78 22.13 -32.94
C LYS A 366 4.89 21.90 -31.93
N LYS A 367 5.13 22.87 -31.02
CA LYS A 367 6.14 22.73 -29.99
C LYS A 367 5.84 21.60 -29.02
N ALA A 368 4.58 21.42 -28.64
CA ALA A 368 4.15 20.30 -27.80
C ALA A 368 4.51 18.94 -28.43
N TYR A 369 4.22 18.74 -29.72
CA TYR A 369 4.57 17.50 -30.44
C TYR A 369 6.07 17.31 -30.62
N GLU A 370 6.82 18.38 -30.91
CA GLU A 370 8.29 18.34 -30.97
C GLU A 370 8.90 17.86 -29.65
N LEU A 371 8.39 18.37 -28.51
CA LEU A 371 8.83 17.92 -27.19
C LEU A 371 8.51 16.43 -26.99
N MET A 372 7.28 15.99 -27.30
CA MET A 372 6.88 14.59 -27.15
C MET A 372 7.65 13.63 -28.06
N ALA A 373 8.14 14.08 -29.23
CA ALA A 373 8.99 13.25 -30.07
C ALA A 373 10.31 12.83 -29.37
N SER A 374 10.74 13.58 -28.35
CA SER A 374 11.92 13.25 -27.55
C SER A 374 11.63 12.31 -26.36
N GLU A 375 10.37 11.99 -26.07
CA GLU A 375 9.94 11.19 -24.92
C GLU A 375 10.64 9.82 -24.77
N PRO A 376 10.97 9.07 -25.85
CA PRO A 376 11.72 7.83 -25.75
C PRO A 376 13.13 7.97 -25.16
N PHE A 377 13.71 9.17 -25.17
CA PHE A 377 15.05 9.45 -24.67
C PHE A 377 15.06 9.90 -23.20
N PHE A 378 13.89 10.07 -22.57
CA PHE A 378 13.77 10.45 -21.18
C PHE A 378 13.48 9.24 -20.27
N PRO A 379 14.01 9.22 -19.04
CA PRO A 379 13.74 8.15 -18.08
C PRO A 379 12.31 8.26 -17.51
N SER A 380 11.78 7.12 -17.07
CA SER A 380 10.57 7.04 -16.22
C SER A 380 10.70 7.94 -14.97
N PRO A 381 9.59 8.43 -14.38
CA PRO A 381 8.19 8.07 -14.64
C PRO A 381 7.49 8.96 -15.69
N VAL A 382 6.36 8.47 -16.21
CA VAL A 382 5.38 9.23 -17.00
C VAL A 382 4.23 9.62 -16.07
N LEU A 383 3.74 10.87 -16.14
CA LEU A 383 2.54 11.26 -15.38
C LEU A 383 1.28 10.64 -16.01
N SER A 384 0.27 10.39 -15.15
CA SER A 384 -1.10 9.97 -15.43
C SER A 384 -1.67 10.37 -16.79
N THR A 385 -2.56 9.53 -17.32
CA THR A 385 -3.39 9.77 -18.52
C THR A 385 -4.15 11.10 -18.51
N ALA A 386 -4.24 11.78 -17.36
CA ALA A 386 -4.80 13.12 -17.20
C ALA A 386 -4.21 14.19 -18.14
N LEU A 387 -2.97 14.05 -18.62
CA LEU A 387 -2.37 15.03 -19.54
C LEU A 387 -2.68 14.78 -21.02
N TYR A 388 -3.08 13.56 -21.37
CA TYR A 388 -3.29 13.16 -22.77
C TYR A 388 -4.42 13.94 -23.46
N PRO A 389 -5.56 14.23 -22.80
CA PRO A 389 -6.61 15.05 -23.39
C PRO A 389 -6.13 16.43 -23.82
N TYR A 390 -5.25 17.08 -23.04
CA TYR A 390 -4.73 18.42 -23.36
C TYR A 390 -3.76 18.42 -24.54
N LEU A 391 -3.20 17.27 -24.88
CA LEU A 391 -2.28 17.07 -26.00
C LEU A 391 -3.01 16.60 -27.27
N HIS A 392 -4.36 16.52 -27.24
CA HIS A 392 -5.19 15.91 -28.30
C HIS A 392 -4.76 14.48 -28.66
N LEU A 393 -4.25 13.75 -27.67
CA LEU A 393 -3.87 12.35 -27.82
C LEU A 393 -4.96 11.45 -27.24
N HIS A 394 -5.31 10.38 -27.97
CA HIS A 394 -6.12 9.31 -27.40
C HIS A 394 -5.31 8.53 -26.35
N ALA A 395 -5.88 8.27 -25.18
CA ALA A 395 -5.27 7.38 -24.20
C ALA A 395 -5.27 5.94 -24.76
N ILE A 396 -4.10 5.43 -25.17
CA ILE A 396 -3.97 4.13 -25.88
C ILE A 396 -4.19 2.92 -24.94
N HIS A 397 -4.32 3.12 -23.62
CA HIS A 397 -4.16 2.06 -22.63
C HIS A 397 -5.30 1.03 -22.50
N GLY A 398 -6.48 1.24 -23.11
CA GLY A 398 -7.58 0.27 -23.01
C GLY A 398 -7.50 -0.92 -23.98
N GLN A 399 -6.96 -0.74 -25.19
CA GLN A 399 -7.12 -1.72 -26.27
C GLN A 399 -5.96 -2.71 -26.43
N TYR A 400 -4.83 -2.49 -25.76
CA TYR A 400 -3.63 -3.32 -25.88
C TYR A 400 -3.39 -4.27 -24.71
N LEU A 401 -4.17 -4.17 -23.62
CA LEU A 401 -4.05 -5.07 -22.46
C LEU A 401 -4.98 -6.29 -22.53
N ASP A 402 -6.05 -6.24 -23.34
CA ASP A 402 -6.98 -7.38 -23.56
C ASP A 402 -6.50 -8.37 -24.65
N LYS A 403 -5.26 -8.22 -25.13
CA LYS A 403 -4.63 -9.17 -26.04
C LYS A 403 -3.28 -9.62 -25.48
N LYS A 404 -3.32 -10.48 -24.46
CA LYS A 404 -2.30 -11.51 -24.23
C LYS A 404 -2.85 -12.63 -23.37
#